data_AF-A0A078LCZ5-F1
#
_entry.id   AF-A0A078LCZ5-F1
#
_cell.length_a   1.000
_cell.length_b   1.000
_cell.length_c   1.000
_cell.angle_alpha   90.00
_cell.angle_beta   90.00
_cell.angle_gamma   90.00
#
_symmetry.space_group_name_H-M   'P 1'
#
loop_
_entity.id
_entity.type
_entity.pdbx_description
1 polymer ?
#
loop_
_entity_poly.entity_id
_entity_poly.type
_entity_poly.pdbx_seq_one_letter_code
_entity_poly.pdbx_strand_id
1 'polypeptide(L)'
;MITFTKEQLIASAHARIEFAEMMLAGELEPLKERTWSIELELARIALASLDAGSDSNDHPAQGPLSNYRLHRIIDILRKAAAQSDGGNIGYAMSDAVKAIDELLEVRKAEPVGEFYHEKQGGWYQISEGDKVPDNRRIPLYAAPPAPVVPDEKPVPNPLKMYAVDAVAAIAEVRGWNACRAAMLNGGKS
;
A
#
# COMPACT_ATOMS: atom_id res chain seq x y z
N MET A 1 23.77 35.04 -2.98
CA MET A 1 23.26 33.70 -2.59
C MET A 1 22.64 33.11 -3.84
N ILE A 2 23.11 31.96 -4.32
CA ILE A 2 22.51 31.34 -5.52
C ILE A 2 21.22 30.66 -5.07
N THR A 3 20.10 30.99 -5.69
CA THR A 3 18.80 30.35 -5.46
C THR A 3 18.45 29.48 -6.65
N PHE A 4 18.16 28.21 -6.40
CA PHE A 4 17.75 27.25 -7.43
C PHE A 4 16.23 27.14 -7.46
N THR A 5 15.65 27.00 -8.65
CA THR A 5 14.22 26.70 -8.80
C THR A 5 13.95 25.23 -8.48
N LYS A 6 12.68 24.89 -8.21
CA LYS A 6 12.25 23.50 -7.96
C LYS A 6 12.64 22.59 -9.13
N GLU A 7 12.44 23.05 -10.35
CA GLU A 7 12.75 22.33 -11.59
C GLU A 7 14.26 22.11 -11.74
N GLN A 8 15.07 23.10 -11.38
CA GLN A 8 16.53 22.96 -11.37
C GLN A 8 16.99 21.91 -10.35
N LEU A 9 16.35 21.85 -9.19
CA LEU A 9 16.65 20.85 -8.16
C LEU A 9 16.17 19.44 -8.57
N ILE A 10 15.00 19.33 -9.21
CA ILE A 10 14.48 18.06 -9.76
C ILE A 10 15.42 17.53 -10.86
N ALA A 11 15.78 18.38 -11.82
CA ALA A 11 16.70 18.01 -12.89
C ALA A 11 18.07 17.56 -12.33
N SER A 12 18.56 18.25 -11.30
CA SER A 12 19.80 17.88 -10.62
C SER A 12 19.68 16.55 -9.86
N ALA A 13 18.53 16.26 -9.25
CA ALA A 13 18.29 15.00 -8.55
C ALA A 13 18.24 13.81 -9.53
N HIS A 14 17.55 13.94 -10.67
CA HIS A 14 17.56 12.93 -11.73
C HIS A 14 18.98 12.66 -12.26
N ALA A 15 19.75 13.70 -12.56
CA ALA A 15 21.13 13.54 -13.03
C ALA A 15 22.02 12.79 -12.01
N ARG A 16 21.78 13.01 -10.71
CA ARG A 16 22.50 12.31 -9.64
C ARG A 16 22.09 10.85 -9.51
N ILE A 17 20.81 10.52 -9.72
CA ILE A 17 20.32 9.15 -9.75
C ILE A 17 20.97 8.39 -10.91
N GLU A 18 20.88 8.92 -12.12
CA GLU A 18 21.46 8.31 -13.32
C GLU A 18 22.97 8.08 -13.16
N PHE A 19 23.68 9.07 -12.60
CA PHE A 19 25.11 8.95 -12.37
C PHE A 19 25.45 7.90 -11.31
N ALA A 20 24.71 7.85 -10.20
CA ALA A 20 24.95 6.85 -9.16
C ALA A 20 24.64 5.43 -9.64
N GLU A 21 23.57 5.24 -10.42
CA GLU A 21 23.23 3.96 -11.05
C GLU A 21 24.29 3.52 -12.05
N MET A 22 24.80 4.45 -12.88
CA MET A 22 25.92 4.18 -13.78
C MET A 22 27.17 3.71 -13.02
N MET A 23 27.51 4.38 -11.92
CA MET A 23 28.68 4.01 -11.11
C MET A 23 28.51 2.64 -10.45
N LEU A 24 27.31 2.33 -9.93
CA LEU A 24 26.98 1.05 -9.30
C LEU A 24 26.91 -0.13 -10.28
N ALA A 25 26.74 0.13 -11.58
CA ALA A 25 26.75 -0.91 -12.60
C ALA A 25 28.16 -1.47 -12.89
N GLY A 26 29.22 -0.79 -12.44
CA GLY A 26 30.61 -1.24 -12.56
C GLY A 26 31.09 -2.03 -11.34
N GLU A 27 32.23 -2.74 -11.50
CA GLU A 27 32.93 -3.32 -10.35
C GLU A 27 33.57 -2.22 -9.50
N LEU A 28 33.05 -2.04 -8.29
CA LEU A 28 33.51 -1.02 -7.34
C LEU A 28 34.14 -1.68 -6.11
N GLU A 29 35.11 -1.00 -5.53
CA GLU A 29 35.58 -1.34 -4.18
C GLU A 29 34.43 -1.14 -3.17
N PRO A 30 34.34 -1.95 -2.09
CA PRO A 30 33.19 -1.95 -1.18
C PRO A 30 32.82 -0.58 -0.58
N LEU A 31 33.82 0.28 -0.33
CA LEU A 31 33.58 1.63 0.20
C LEU A 31 32.97 2.57 -0.85
N LYS A 32 33.34 2.42 -2.12
CA LYS A 32 32.79 3.21 -3.23
C LYS A 32 31.37 2.77 -3.52
N GLU A 33 31.11 1.47 -3.56
CA GLU A 33 29.76 0.91 -3.70
C GLU A 33 28.81 1.41 -2.60
N ARG A 34 29.25 1.37 -1.33
CA ARG A 34 28.47 1.91 -0.21
C ARG A 34 28.19 3.41 -0.37
N THR A 35 29.17 4.17 -0.83
CA THR A 35 29.04 5.62 -1.03
C THR A 35 28.00 5.91 -2.12
N TRP A 36 28.11 5.28 -3.29
CA TRP A 36 27.16 5.47 -4.38
C TRP A 36 25.75 4.98 -4.04
N SER A 37 25.63 3.90 -3.27
CA SER A 37 24.33 3.42 -2.77
C SER A 37 23.65 4.43 -1.85
N ILE A 38 24.41 5.07 -0.95
CA ILE A 38 23.89 6.14 -0.08
C ILE A 38 23.48 7.35 -0.91
N GLU A 39 24.30 7.75 -1.88
CA GLU A 39 24.00 8.90 -2.74
C GLU A 39 22.75 8.69 -3.60
N LEU A 40 22.58 7.47 -4.13
CA LEU A 40 21.39 7.07 -4.90
C LEU A 40 20.12 7.21 -4.06
N GLU A 41 20.13 6.66 -2.84
CA GLU A 41 18.98 6.72 -1.94
C GLU A 41 18.69 8.15 -1.47
N LEU A 42 19.73 8.95 -1.19
CA LEU A 42 19.56 10.38 -0.86
C LEU A 42 18.93 11.17 -2.02
N ALA A 43 19.35 10.91 -3.26
CA ALA A 43 18.80 11.58 -4.43
C ALA A 43 17.34 11.18 -4.70
N ARG A 44 16.98 9.91 -4.49
CA ARG A 44 15.59 9.42 -4.58
C ARG A 44 14.68 10.05 -3.53
N ILE A 45 15.15 10.15 -2.28
CA ILE A 45 14.41 10.82 -1.20
C ILE A 45 14.23 12.31 -1.50
N ALA A 46 15.29 12.98 -1.97
CA ALA A 46 15.24 14.39 -2.33
C ALA A 46 14.23 14.64 -3.47
N LEU A 47 14.26 13.81 -4.52
CA LEU A 47 13.31 13.89 -5.64
C LEU A 47 11.86 13.69 -5.17
N ALA A 48 11.60 12.63 -4.40
CA ALA A 48 10.26 12.38 -3.85
C ALA A 48 9.76 13.51 -2.94
N SER A 49 10.68 14.17 -2.21
CA SER A 49 10.35 15.31 -1.35
C SER A 49 10.10 16.59 -2.14
N LEU A 50 10.83 16.80 -3.24
CA LEU A 50 10.65 17.94 -4.14
C LEU A 50 9.35 17.78 -4.94
N ASP A 51 9.06 16.60 -5.48
CA ASP A 51 7.81 16.33 -6.18
C ASP A 51 6.58 16.54 -5.28
N ALA A 52 6.72 16.32 -3.98
CA ALA A 52 5.66 16.54 -3.00
C ALA A 52 5.29 18.02 -2.75
N GLY A 53 5.99 19.00 -3.35
CA GLY A 53 5.72 20.42 -3.11
C GLY A 53 5.74 21.30 -4.36
N SER A 54 4.59 21.60 -4.96
CA SER A 54 4.37 22.86 -5.69
C SER A 54 2.99 23.43 -5.40
N ASP A 55 2.98 24.43 -4.52
CA ASP A 55 2.13 25.62 -4.46
C ASP A 55 0.72 25.56 -5.05
N SER A 56 -0.26 25.29 -4.19
CA SER A 56 -1.47 26.09 -4.01
C SER A 56 -2.13 25.64 -2.70
N ASN A 57 -3.24 26.23 -2.27
CA ASN A 57 -3.99 25.82 -1.06
C ASN A 57 -4.63 24.41 -1.16
N ASP A 58 -4.03 23.51 -1.92
CA ASP A 58 -4.49 22.17 -2.18
C ASP A 58 -3.70 21.21 -1.28
N HIS A 59 -4.35 20.83 -0.19
CA HIS A 59 -3.89 19.77 0.70
C HIS A 59 -3.37 18.59 -0.13
N PRO A 60 -2.25 17.92 0.24
CA PRO A 60 -1.68 16.78 -0.48
C PRO A 60 -2.64 15.57 -0.68
N ALA A 61 -3.91 15.69 -0.29
CA ALA A 61 -4.98 14.71 -0.48
C ALA A 61 -5.68 14.79 -1.85
N GLN A 62 -5.33 15.72 -2.75
CA GLN A 62 -6.04 15.86 -4.03
C GLN A 62 -5.59 14.88 -5.14
N GLY A 63 -4.44 14.24 -4.98
CA GLY A 63 -3.98 13.15 -5.84
C GLY A 63 -4.23 11.76 -5.22
N PRO A 64 -4.27 10.69 -6.03
CA PRO A 64 -4.34 9.32 -5.54
C PRO A 64 -3.27 9.05 -4.46
N LEU A 65 -3.63 8.27 -3.44
CA LEU A 65 -2.68 7.87 -2.40
C LEU A 65 -1.59 6.98 -3.01
N SER A 66 -0.35 7.47 -3.06
CA SER A 66 0.82 6.70 -3.50
C SER A 66 1.23 5.64 -2.48
N ASN A 67 1.91 4.57 -2.93
CA ASN A 67 2.39 3.53 -2.02
C ASN A 67 3.32 4.10 -0.94
N TYR A 68 4.19 5.06 -1.28
CA TYR A 68 5.02 5.77 -0.29
C TYR A 68 4.18 6.44 0.80
N ARG A 69 3.11 7.16 0.41
CA ARG A 69 2.21 7.82 1.37
C ARG A 69 1.46 6.80 2.24
N LEU A 70 1.06 5.66 1.68
CA LEU A 70 0.42 4.58 2.45
C LEU A 70 1.35 4.00 3.52
N HIS A 71 2.61 3.69 3.18
CA HIS A 71 3.61 3.23 4.16
C HIS A 71 3.86 4.29 5.25
N ARG A 72 3.97 5.56 4.86
CA ARG A 72 4.09 6.67 5.83
C ARG A 72 2.90 6.75 6.78
N ILE A 73 1.67 6.57 6.28
CA ILE A 73 0.45 6.56 7.10
C ILE A 73 0.47 5.37 8.05
N ILE A 74 0.85 4.17 7.59
CA ILE A 74 1.01 2.98 8.43
C ILE A 74 1.97 3.27 9.59
N ASP A 75 3.14 3.84 9.33
CA ASP A 75 4.12 4.14 10.38
C ASP A 75 3.57 5.12 11.43
N ILE A 76 2.84 6.14 10.99
CA ILE A 76 2.21 7.11 11.88
C ILE A 76 1.16 6.42 12.77
N LEU A 77 0.27 5.62 12.16
CA LEU A 77 -0.79 4.93 12.87
C LEU A 77 -0.24 3.86 13.83
N ARG A 78 0.79 3.11 13.44
CA ARG A 78 1.46 2.13 14.33
C ARG A 78 2.06 2.82 15.56
N LYS A 79 2.75 3.96 15.38
CA LYS A 79 3.31 4.73 16.50
C LYS A 79 2.23 5.30 17.41
N ALA A 80 1.16 5.84 16.83
CA ALA A 80 0.04 6.40 17.59
C ALA A 80 -0.74 5.30 18.35
N ALA A 81 -0.97 4.14 17.73
CA ALA A 81 -1.59 2.99 18.38
C ALA A 81 -0.75 2.47 19.56
N ALA A 82 0.58 2.41 19.41
CA ALA A 82 1.50 2.00 20.49
C ALA A 82 1.51 2.97 21.68
N GLN A 83 1.19 4.24 21.45
CA GLN A 83 1.06 5.27 22.49
C GLN A 83 -0.37 5.37 23.06
N SER A 84 -1.34 4.71 22.43
CA SER A 84 -2.70 4.67 22.92
C SER A 84 -2.80 3.80 24.17
N ASP A 85 -3.71 4.17 25.06
CA ASP A 85 -4.15 3.37 26.20
C ASP A 85 -4.92 2.09 25.84
N GLY A 86 -4.93 1.69 24.56
CA GLY A 86 -5.75 0.58 24.08
C GLY A 86 -7.26 0.83 24.12
N GLY A 87 -7.70 2.10 24.18
CA GLY A 87 -9.10 2.46 24.01
C GLY A 87 -9.60 2.24 22.57
N ASN A 88 -10.89 2.52 22.33
CA ASN A 88 -11.54 2.32 21.03
C ASN A 88 -10.78 2.96 19.85
N ILE A 89 -10.11 4.10 20.08
CA ILE A 89 -9.32 4.79 19.06
C ILE A 89 -8.03 4.03 18.74
N GLY A 90 -7.35 3.46 19.75
CA GLY A 90 -6.16 2.63 19.54
C GLY A 90 -6.44 1.38 18.71
N TYR A 91 -7.59 0.73 18.95
CA TYR A 91 -8.07 -0.38 18.12
C TYR A 91 -8.38 0.07 16.69
N ALA A 92 -9.10 1.17 16.52
CA ALA A 92 -9.40 1.72 15.19
C ALA A 92 -8.12 2.06 14.39
N MET A 93 -7.10 2.60 15.04
CA MET A 93 -5.79 2.85 14.39
C MET A 93 -5.11 1.54 13.96
N SER A 94 -5.16 0.51 14.80
CA SER A 94 -4.58 -0.80 14.49
C SER A 94 -5.30 -1.48 13.32
N ASP A 95 -6.62 -1.37 13.24
CA ASP A 95 -7.40 -1.91 12.13
C ASP A 95 -7.22 -1.09 10.85
N ALA A 96 -7.06 0.23 10.96
CA ALA A 96 -6.69 1.06 9.82
C ALA A 96 -5.32 0.68 9.24
N VAL A 97 -4.34 0.33 10.08
CA VAL A 97 -3.05 -0.21 9.61
C VAL A 97 -3.26 -1.50 8.81
N LYS A 98 -4.05 -2.46 9.32
CA LYS A 98 -4.35 -3.71 8.61
C LYS A 98 -5.02 -3.46 7.27
N ALA A 99 -6.02 -2.58 7.22
CA ALA A 99 -6.72 -2.24 5.98
C ALA A 99 -5.78 -1.64 4.93
N ILE A 100 -4.79 -0.84 5.35
CA ILE A 100 -3.80 -0.28 4.42
C ILE A 100 -2.78 -1.33 3.99
N ASP A 101 -2.34 -2.22 4.89
CA ASP A 101 -1.47 -3.36 4.54
C ASP A 101 -2.17 -4.27 3.50
N GLU A 102 -3.46 -4.59 3.68
CA GLU A 102 -4.27 -5.33 2.71
C GLU A 102 -4.38 -4.61 1.36
N LEU A 103 -4.62 -3.29 1.37
CA LEU A 103 -4.65 -2.48 0.16
C LEU A 103 -3.31 -2.51 -0.58
N LEU A 104 -2.19 -2.48 0.14
CA LEU A 104 -0.85 -2.55 -0.45
C LEU A 104 -0.61 -3.91 -1.12
N GLU A 105 -1.10 -5.01 -0.55
CA GLU A 105 -1.05 -6.33 -1.21
C GLU A 105 -1.94 -6.38 -2.46
N VAL A 106 -3.16 -5.84 -2.39
CA VAL A 106 -4.06 -5.77 -3.56
C VAL A 106 -3.42 -5.01 -4.73
N ARG A 107 -2.66 -3.94 -4.43
CA ARG A 107 -1.96 -3.14 -5.45
C ARG A 107 -0.79 -3.87 -6.13
N LYS A 108 -0.36 -5.02 -5.61
CA LYS A 108 0.66 -5.88 -6.24
C LYS A 108 0.07 -6.92 -7.18
N ALA A 109 -1.27 -7.01 -7.30
CA ALA A 109 -1.91 -7.98 -8.17
C ALA A 109 -1.43 -7.82 -9.61
N GLU A 110 -1.13 -8.94 -10.26
CA GLU A 110 -0.84 -8.96 -11.70
C GLU A 110 -2.15 -8.94 -12.50
N PRO A 111 -2.16 -8.33 -13.69
CA PRO A 111 -3.33 -8.37 -14.56
C PRO A 111 -3.61 -9.79 -15.03
N VAL A 112 -4.89 -10.15 -15.11
CA VAL A 112 -5.33 -11.45 -15.65
C VAL A 112 -5.37 -11.48 -17.18
N GLY A 113 -5.15 -10.33 -17.81
CA GLY A 113 -5.02 -10.17 -19.25
C GLY A 113 -4.80 -8.71 -19.62
N GLU A 114 -4.43 -8.47 -20.86
CA GLU A 114 -4.27 -7.13 -21.40
C GLU A 114 -5.20 -6.94 -22.60
N PHE A 115 -5.73 -5.73 -22.74
CA PHE A 115 -6.58 -5.34 -23.86
C PHE A 115 -6.01 -4.11 -24.57
N TYR A 116 -6.48 -3.84 -25.77
CA TYR A 116 -6.25 -2.56 -26.42
C TYR A 116 -7.52 -2.08 -27.13
N HIS A 117 -7.61 -0.77 -27.29
CA HIS A 117 -8.69 -0.11 -28.01
C HIS A 117 -8.13 0.49 -29.31
N GLU A 118 -8.82 0.22 -30.41
CA GLU A 118 -8.42 0.74 -31.73
C GLU A 118 -9.37 1.84 -32.23
N LYS A 119 -10.67 1.66 -32.02
CA LYS A 119 -11.76 2.56 -32.43
C LYS A 119 -12.96 2.32 -31.54
N GLN A 120 -13.89 3.28 -31.44
CA GLN A 120 -15.12 3.11 -30.65
C GLN A 120 -15.78 1.75 -30.92
N GLY A 121 -15.91 0.93 -29.87
CA GLY A 121 -16.49 -0.42 -29.93
C GLY A 121 -15.54 -1.54 -30.37
N GLY A 122 -14.30 -1.23 -30.73
CA GLY A 122 -13.26 -2.20 -31.12
C GLY A 122 -12.29 -2.45 -29.97
N TRP A 123 -12.69 -3.32 -29.05
CA TRP A 123 -11.87 -3.81 -27.94
C TRP A 123 -11.37 -5.22 -28.25
N TYR A 124 -10.07 -5.46 -28.08
CA TYR A 124 -9.45 -6.74 -28.38
C TYR A 124 -8.51 -7.16 -27.24
N GLN A 125 -8.52 -8.45 -26.94
CA GLN A 125 -7.55 -9.05 -26.01
C GLN A 125 -6.21 -9.22 -26.72
N ILE A 126 -5.12 -8.90 -26.04
CA ILE A 126 -3.76 -9.11 -26.54
C ILE A 126 -3.41 -10.59 -26.38
N SER A 127 -3.01 -11.21 -27.48
CA SER A 127 -2.54 -12.60 -27.53
C SER A 127 -1.03 -12.66 -27.74
N GLU A 128 -0.45 -13.84 -27.51
CA GLU A 128 0.97 -14.10 -27.72
C GLU A 128 1.33 -13.91 -29.20
N GLY A 129 2.18 -12.92 -29.51
CA GLY A 129 2.56 -12.53 -30.87
C GLY A 129 2.03 -11.18 -31.35
N ASP A 130 1.06 -10.59 -30.63
CA ASP A 130 0.54 -9.26 -30.96
C ASP A 130 1.57 -8.16 -30.66
N LYS A 131 1.85 -7.32 -31.67
CA LYS A 131 2.81 -6.21 -31.58
C LYS A 131 2.11 -4.90 -31.18
N VAL A 132 1.44 -4.92 -30.03
CA VAL A 132 0.81 -3.71 -29.46
C VAL A 132 1.83 -2.97 -28.60
N PRO A 133 2.09 -1.66 -28.86
CA PRO A 133 2.95 -0.83 -28.01
C PRO A 133 2.40 -0.70 -26.59
N ASP A 134 3.28 -0.66 -25.58
CA ASP A 134 2.91 -0.68 -24.15
C ASP A 134 1.95 0.44 -23.76
N ASN A 135 2.10 1.64 -24.35
CA ASN A 135 1.22 2.79 -24.09
C ASN A 135 -0.24 2.59 -24.59
N ARG A 136 -0.51 1.54 -25.36
CA ARG A 136 -1.86 1.16 -25.82
C ARG A 136 -2.43 -0.06 -25.09
N ARG A 137 -1.62 -0.71 -24.25
CA ARG A 137 -2.04 -1.87 -23.47
C ARG A 137 -2.79 -1.40 -22.23
N ILE A 138 -3.94 -2.01 -21.99
CA ILE A 138 -4.82 -1.71 -20.88
C ILE A 138 -4.90 -2.98 -20.03
N PRO A 139 -4.27 -3.00 -18.84
CA PRO A 139 -4.31 -4.17 -17.97
C PRO A 139 -5.70 -4.36 -17.40
N LEU A 140 -6.20 -5.61 -17.46
CA LEU A 140 -7.42 -6.02 -16.80
C LEU A 140 -7.05 -6.79 -15.53
N TYR A 141 -7.50 -6.30 -14.38
CA TYR A 141 -7.28 -6.95 -13.09
C TYR A 141 -8.52 -7.73 -12.68
N ALA A 142 -8.33 -8.91 -12.10
CA ALA A 142 -9.40 -9.55 -11.37
C ALA A 142 -9.68 -8.73 -10.10
N ALA A 143 -10.96 -8.53 -9.79
CA ALA A 143 -11.32 -8.07 -8.45
C ALA A 143 -10.82 -9.11 -7.44
N PRO A 144 -10.10 -8.71 -6.36
CA PRO A 144 -9.75 -9.65 -5.30
C PRO A 144 -11.02 -10.36 -4.82
N PRO A 145 -10.99 -11.68 -4.62
CA PRO A 145 -12.15 -12.38 -4.07
C PRO A 145 -12.46 -11.78 -2.70
N ALA A 146 -13.70 -11.36 -2.48
CA ALA A 146 -14.13 -10.87 -1.17
C ALA A 146 -13.84 -11.97 -0.13
N PRO A 147 -13.35 -11.62 1.07
CA PRO A 147 -13.17 -12.60 2.13
C PRO A 147 -14.49 -13.34 2.35
N VAL A 148 -14.51 -14.64 2.03
CA VAL A 148 -15.67 -15.51 2.33
C VAL A 148 -15.75 -15.79 3.84
N VAL A 149 -14.74 -15.34 4.59
CA VAL A 149 -14.68 -15.40 6.04
C VAL A 149 -15.62 -14.34 6.62
N PRO A 150 -16.62 -14.74 7.43
CA PRO A 150 -17.50 -13.80 8.11
C PRO A 150 -16.76 -12.86 9.07
N ASP A 151 -17.35 -11.69 9.33
CA ASP A 151 -16.82 -10.71 10.28
C ASP A 151 -16.69 -11.26 11.70
N GLU A 152 -15.79 -10.70 12.51
CA GLU A 152 -15.69 -11.05 13.93
C GLU A 152 -16.96 -10.60 14.68
N LYS A 153 -17.53 -11.48 15.51
CA LYS A 153 -18.64 -11.09 16.37
C LYS A 153 -18.10 -10.40 17.62
N PRO A 154 -18.58 -9.18 17.95
CA PRO A 154 -18.15 -8.49 19.16
C PRO A 154 -18.63 -9.22 20.41
N VAL A 155 -17.80 -9.24 21.46
CA VAL A 155 -18.16 -9.85 22.74
C VAL A 155 -19.32 -9.07 23.37
N PRO A 156 -20.44 -9.75 23.73
CA PRO A 156 -21.60 -9.09 24.32
C PRO A 156 -21.28 -8.59 25.73
N ASN A 157 -21.92 -7.49 26.15
CA ASN A 157 -21.81 -6.99 27.52
C ASN A 157 -22.79 -7.76 28.45
N PRO A 158 -22.30 -8.64 29.34
CA PRO A 158 -23.17 -9.49 30.18
C PRO A 158 -24.01 -8.68 31.17
N LEU A 159 -23.57 -7.48 31.53
CA LEU A 159 -24.23 -6.61 32.53
C LEU A 159 -25.49 -5.93 31.98
N LYS A 160 -25.73 -6.02 30.67
CA LYS A 160 -26.88 -5.41 30.00
C LYS A 160 -27.93 -6.43 29.55
N MET A 161 -27.87 -7.65 30.07
CA MET A 161 -28.70 -8.78 29.65
C MET A 161 -29.01 -9.69 30.84
N TYR A 162 -30.07 -10.49 30.74
CA TYR A 162 -30.36 -11.49 31.76
C TYR A 162 -29.26 -12.56 31.78
N ALA A 163 -28.97 -13.12 32.96
CA ALA A 163 -27.85 -14.05 33.14
C ALA A 163 -27.92 -15.27 32.20
N VAL A 164 -29.13 -15.77 31.92
CA VAL A 164 -29.34 -16.90 31.01
C VAL A 164 -29.02 -16.52 29.55
N ASP A 165 -29.45 -15.33 29.12
CA ASP A 165 -29.18 -14.82 27.77
C ASP A 165 -27.69 -14.49 27.57
N ALA A 166 -27.01 -14.03 28.63
CA ALA A 166 -25.58 -13.75 28.60
C ALA A 166 -24.75 -15.00 28.31
N VAL A 167 -25.10 -16.13 28.93
CA VAL A 167 -24.39 -17.41 28.71
C VAL A 167 -24.56 -17.88 27.26
N ALA A 168 -25.77 -17.81 26.72
CA ALA A 168 -26.06 -18.20 25.35
C ALA A 168 -25.31 -17.30 24.35
N ALA A 169 -25.36 -15.98 24.53
CA ALA A 169 -24.69 -15.03 23.65
C ALA A 169 -23.15 -15.18 23.68
N ILE A 170 -22.55 -15.41 24.86
CA ILE A 170 -21.11 -15.66 24.97
C ILE A 170 -20.72 -16.96 24.26
N ALA A 171 -21.51 -18.02 24.40
CA ALA A 171 -21.24 -19.29 23.73
C ALA A 171 -21.33 -19.15 22.20
N GLU A 172 -22.32 -18.42 21.69
CA GLU A 172 -22.48 -18.13 20.26
C GLU A 172 -21.28 -17.34 19.71
N VAL A 173 -20.88 -16.25 20.37
CA VAL A 173 -19.75 -15.43 19.92
C VAL A 173 -18.44 -16.21 19.95
N ARG A 174 -18.22 -17.04 20.98
CA ARG A 174 -17.04 -17.92 21.05
C ARG A 174 -17.01 -18.94 19.91
N GLY A 175 -18.12 -19.63 19.66
CA GLY A 175 -18.22 -20.61 18.58
C GLY A 175 -18.00 -19.97 17.20
N TRP A 176 -18.61 -18.81 16.98
CA TRP A 176 -18.44 -18.03 15.76
C TRP A 176 -16.99 -17.58 15.53
N ASN A 177 -16.36 -16.94 16.53
CA ASN A 177 -14.99 -16.45 16.40
C ASN A 177 -13.98 -17.59 16.27
N ALA A 178 -14.24 -18.77 16.86
CA ALA A 178 -13.42 -19.96 16.66
C ALA A 178 -13.53 -20.52 15.22
N CYS A 179 -14.75 -20.60 14.68
CA CYS A 179 -14.97 -21.01 13.29
C CYS A 179 -14.30 -20.02 12.30
N ARG A 180 -14.45 -18.72 12.55
CA ARG A 180 -13.77 -17.66 11.82
C ARG A 180 -12.25 -17.84 11.83
N ALA A 181 -11.66 -18.05 13.01
CA ALA A 181 -10.22 -18.27 13.14
C ALA A 181 -9.74 -19.51 12.36
N ALA A 182 -10.52 -20.60 12.35
CA ALA A 182 -10.21 -21.79 11.57
C ALA A 182 -10.21 -21.51 10.05
N MET A 183 -11.16 -20.71 9.56
CA MET A 183 -11.21 -20.31 8.15
C MET A 183 -10.00 -19.41 7.77
N LEU A 184 -9.60 -18.49 8.64
CA LEU A 184 -8.41 -17.64 8.41
C LEU A 184 -7.10 -18.43 8.43
N ASN A 185 -7.02 -19.47 9.26
CA ASN A 185 -5.82 -20.32 9.38
C ASN A 185 -5.73 -21.40 8.28
N GLY A 186 -6.65 -21.42 7.31
CA GLY A 186 -6.57 -22.26 6.12
C GLY A 186 -6.65 -23.78 6.38
N GLY A 187 -7.36 -24.22 7.42
CA GLY A 187 -7.60 -25.65 7.65
C GLY A 187 -6.33 -26.48 7.91
N LYS A 188 -5.29 -25.89 8.51
CA LYS A 188 -4.13 -26.64 8.99
C LYS A 188 -4.50 -27.41 10.26
N SER A 189 -5.12 -28.58 10.06
CA SER A 189 -5.15 -29.68 11.02
C SER A 189 -3.83 -30.46 11.02
#